data_AF-A0A645GV51-F1
#
_entry.id   AF-A0A645GV51-F1
#
_cell.length_a   1.000
_cell.length_b   1.000
_cell.length_c   1.000
_cell.angle_alpha   90.00
_cell.angle_beta   90.00
_cell.angle_gamma   90.00
#
_symmetry.space_group_name_H-M   'P 1'
#
loop_
_entity.id
_entity.type
_entity.pdbx_description
1 polymer ?
#
loop_
_entity_poly.entity_id
_entity_poly.type
_entity_poly.pdbx_seq_one_letter_code
_entity_poly.pdbx_strand_id
1 'polypeptide(L)'
;MASLEHERKVTASINNIYAVAYGLKDFRTMQFLDWFVKEQGEEEHNADSIIKKYDLFGSDPKGLYMLDNELGTRVYAPPSLVL
;
A
#
# COMPACT_ATOMS: atom_id res chain seq x y z
N MET A 1 6.85 -13.07 0.49
CA MET A 1 6.19 -12.08 -0.38
C MET A 1 6.93 -10.76 -0.28
N ALA A 2 7.83 -10.47 -1.24
CA ALA A 2 8.71 -9.30 -1.18
C ALA A 2 7.94 -7.95 -1.25
N SER A 3 6.81 -7.92 -1.94
CA SER A 3 5.97 -6.72 -2.09
C SER A 3 5.37 -6.25 -0.75
N LEU A 4 4.67 -7.11 -0.02
CA LEU A 4 4.10 -6.74 1.29
C LEU A 4 5.17 -6.37 2.33
N GLU A 5 6.34 -7.01 2.29
CA GLU A 5 7.46 -6.62 3.15
C GLU A 5 7.98 -5.22 2.80
N HIS A 6 7.99 -4.86 1.51
CA HIS A 6 8.35 -3.53 1.05
C HIS A 6 7.34 -2.48 1.55
N GLU A 7 6.03 -2.70 1.36
CA GLU A 7 4.99 -1.78 1.85
C GLU A 7 5.09 -1.56 3.37
N ARG A 8 5.26 -2.63 4.15
CA ARG A 8 5.45 -2.49 5.62
C ARG A 8 6.67 -1.64 6.00
N LYS A 9 7.75 -1.66 5.19
CA LYS A 9 8.92 -0.80 5.40
C LYS A 9 8.61 0.67 5.07
N VAL A 10 7.79 0.90 4.04
CA VAL A 10 7.32 2.25 3.68
C VAL A 10 6.41 2.80 4.78
N THR A 11 5.42 2.03 5.24
CA THR A 11 4.57 2.37 6.39
C THR A 11 5.40 2.69 7.63
N ALA A 12 6.39 1.86 7.98
CA ALA A 12 7.26 2.12 9.11
C ALA A 12 8.03 3.45 8.96
N SER A 13 8.49 3.76 7.74
CA SER A 13 9.19 5.01 7.44
C SER A 13 8.28 6.23 7.63
N ILE A 14 7.04 6.17 7.14
CA ILE A 14 6.06 7.25 7.31
C ILE A 14 5.73 7.46 8.80
N ASN A 15 5.51 6.38 9.55
CA ASN A 15 5.23 6.44 10.99
C ASN A 15 6.39 7.08 11.77
N ASN A 16 7.64 6.77 11.39
CA ASN A 16 8.81 7.38 12.02
C ASN A 16 8.85 8.89 11.79
N ILE A 17 8.60 9.36 10.56
CA ILE A 17 8.57 10.80 10.26
C ILE A 17 7.41 11.47 11.00
N TYR A 18 6.24 10.82 11.04
CA TYR A 18 5.07 11.33 11.76
C TYR A 18 5.36 11.51 13.25
N ALA A 19 6.01 10.54 13.89
CA ALA A 19 6.38 10.60 15.30
C ALA A 19 7.37 11.74 15.59
N VAL A 20 8.34 11.97 14.69
CA VAL A 20 9.28 13.10 14.79
C VAL A 20 8.52 14.44 14.65
N ALA A 21 7.66 14.59 13.64
CA ALA A 21 6.87 15.80 13.43
C ALA A 21 5.95 16.09 14.64
N TYR A 22 5.33 15.05 15.20
CA TYR A 22 4.53 15.15 16.43
C TYR A 22 5.35 15.67 17.61
N GLY A 23 6.53 15.10 17.85
CA GLY A 23 7.42 15.53 18.93
C GLY A 23 7.86 17.00 18.81
N LEU A 24 8.05 17.47 17.57
CA LEU A 24 8.40 18.86 17.26
C LEU A 24 7.18 19.81 17.20
N LYS A 25 5.96 19.27 17.33
CA LYS A 25 4.71 20.01 17.11
C LYS A 25 4.64 20.67 15.72
N ASP A 26 5.22 20.03 14.71
CA ASP A 26 5.12 20.46 13.32
C ASP A 26 3.80 19.97 12.71
N PHE A 27 2.73 20.70 13.04
CA PHE A 27 1.37 20.37 12.59
C PHE A 27 1.23 20.39 11.07
N ARG A 28 2.02 21.23 10.38
CA ARG A 28 1.98 21.32 8.92
C ARG A 28 2.52 20.04 8.29
N THR A 29 3.65 19.54 8.79
CA THR A 29 4.20 18.26 8.33
C THR A 29 3.28 17.10 8.68
N MET A 30 2.64 17.12 9.86
CA MET A 30 1.65 16.10 10.21
C MET A 30 0.46 16.08 9.24
N GLN A 31 -0.15 17.24 8.93
CA GLN A 31 -1.25 17.33 7.97
C GLN A 31 -0.85 16.86 6.57
N PHE A 32 0.38 17.18 6.13
CA PHE A 32 0.91 16.67 4.88
C PHE A 32 1.05 15.13 4.88
N LEU A 33 1.51 14.55 5.98
CA LEU A 33 1.69 13.10 6.13
C LEU A 33 0.38 12.33 6.26
N ASP A 34 -0.72 12.96 6.70
CA ASP A 34 -2.03 12.30 6.83
C ASP A 34 -2.49 11.66 5.52
N TRP A 35 -2.15 12.25 4.37
CA TRP A 35 -2.44 11.65 3.07
C TRP A 35 -1.65 10.35 2.86
N PHE A 36 -0.35 10.36 3.14
CA PHE A 36 0.52 9.18 2.97
C PHE A 36 0.13 8.03 3.92
N VAL A 37 -0.29 8.35 5.14
CA VAL A 37 -0.79 7.36 6.10
C VAL A 37 -2.04 6.66 5.56
N LYS A 38 -2.97 7.42 4.97
CA LYS A 38 -4.17 6.85 4.34
C LYS A 38 -3.82 6.00 3.12
N GLU A 39 -2.95 6.49 2.26
CA GLU A 39 -2.54 5.79 1.04
C GLU A 39 -1.88 4.44 1.35
N GLN A 40 -1.00 4.37 2.36
CA GLN A 40 -0.36 3.11 2.75
C GLN A 40 -1.34 2.08 3.31
N GLY A 41 -2.45 2.51 3.91
CA GLY A 41 -3.51 1.58 4.31
C GLY A 41 -4.13 0.86 3.12
N GLU A 42 -4.35 1.57 2.00
CA GLU A 42 -4.86 1.00 0.75
C GLU A 42 -3.82 0.10 0.07
N GLU A 43 -2.54 0.52 0.01
CA GLU A 43 -1.47 -0.26 -0.62
C GLU A 43 -1.19 -1.57 0.12
N GLU A 44 -1.12 -1.55 1.46
CA GLU A 44 -0.96 -2.77 2.26
C GLU A 44 -2.16 -3.72 2.09
N HIS A 45 -3.38 -3.18 2.08
CA HIS A 45 -4.60 -3.98 1.87
C HIS A 45 -4.60 -4.65 0.50
N ASN A 46 -4.23 -3.92 -0.54
CA ASN A 46 -4.13 -4.45 -1.89
C ASN A 46 -3.03 -5.51 -2.01
N ALA A 47 -1.85 -5.27 -1.43
CA ALA A 47 -0.76 -6.25 -1.41
C ALA A 47 -1.20 -7.56 -0.69
N ASP A 48 -1.80 -7.45 0.49
CA ASP A 48 -2.33 -8.61 1.24
C ASP A 48 -3.42 -9.37 0.46
N SER A 49 -4.31 -8.65 -0.21
CA SER A 49 -5.38 -9.24 -1.02
C SER A 49 -4.83 -10.04 -2.20
N ILE A 50 -3.82 -9.52 -2.90
CA ILE A 50 -3.16 -10.22 -4.02
C ILE A 50 -2.45 -11.48 -3.52
N ILE A 51 -1.77 -11.39 -2.36
CA ILE A 51 -1.10 -12.53 -1.73
C ILE A 51 -2.10 -13.64 -1.41
N LYS A 52 -3.23 -13.30 -0.79
CA LYS A 52 -4.29 -14.27 -0.49
C LYS A 52 -4.85 -14.94 -1.75
N LYS A 53 -5.06 -14.18 -2.82
CA LYS A 53 -5.49 -14.74 -4.11
C LYS A 53 -4.43 -15.67 -4.70
N TYR A 54 -3.15 -15.29 -4.63
CA TYR A 54 -2.06 -16.13 -5.08
C TYR A 54 -1.96 -17.42 -4.26
N ASP A 55 -2.11 -17.36 -2.94
CA ASP A 55 -2.08 -18.55 -2.08
C ASP A 55 -3.26 -19.51 -2.36
N LEU A 56 -4.40 -18.99 -2.80
CA LEU A 56 -5.58 -19.78 -3.16
C LEU A 56 -5.51 -20.39 -4.56
N PHE A 57 -5.02 -19.64 -5.55
CA PHE A 57 -5.16 -19.99 -6.97
C PHE A 57 -3.82 -20.18 -7.70
N GLY A 58 -2.71 -19.74 -7.12
CA GLY A 58 -1.40 -19.66 -7.77
C GLY A 58 -0.73 -21.01 -8.03
N SER A 59 -1.19 -22.09 -7.40
CA SER A 59 -0.71 -23.45 -7.66
C SER A 59 -1.41 -24.14 -8.84
N ASP A 60 -2.57 -23.63 -9.29
CA ASP A 60 -3.29 -24.13 -10.48
C ASP A 60 -2.99 -23.24 -11.69
N PRO A 61 -2.44 -23.76 -12.81
CA PRO A 61 -2.08 -22.95 -13.98
C PRO A 61 -3.26 -22.14 -14.55
N LYS A 62 -4.48 -22.66 -14.50
CA LYS A 62 -5.67 -21.96 -14.96
C LYS A 62 -6.06 -20.84 -13.98
N GLY A 63 -6.05 -21.12 -12.68
CA GLY A 63 -6.23 -20.12 -11.62
C GLY A 63 -5.22 -18.98 -11.69
N LEU A 64 -3.94 -19.31 -11.92
CA LEU A 64 -2.88 -18.33 -12.10
C LEU A 64 -3.08 -17.45 -13.36
N TYR A 65 -3.48 -18.03 -14.49
CA TYR A 65 -3.81 -17.28 -15.70
C TYR A 65 -5.02 -16.35 -15.51
N MET A 66 -6.03 -16.78 -14.75
CA MET A 66 -7.18 -15.92 -14.43
C MET A 66 -6.78 -14.76 -13.50
N LEU A 67 -5.93 -15.02 -12.51
CA LEU A 67 -5.39 -14.00 -11.63
C LEU A 67 -4.57 -12.96 -12.40
N ASP A 68 -3.71 -13.39 -13.33
CA ASP A 68 -2.93 -12.50 -14.20
C ASP A 68 -3.82 -11.56 -15.03
N ASN A 69 -4.85 -12.12 -15.68
CA ASN A 69 -5.82 -11.32 -16.43
C ASN A 69 -6.57 -10.31 -15.56
N GLU A 70 -6.97 -10.69 -14.34
CA GLU A 70 -7.62 -9.77 -13.40
C GLU A 70 -6.69 -8.61 -13.04
N LEU A 71 -5.44 -8.90 -12.69
CA LEU A 71 -4.45 -7.88 -12.34
C LEU A 71 -4.11 -6.96 -13.52
N GLY A 72 -4.14 -7.47 -14.76
CA GLY A 72 -3.96 -6.70 -15.98
C GLY A 72 -5.04 -5.64 -16.23
N THR A 73 -6.21 -5.72 -15.57
CA THR A 73 -7.27 -4.70 -15.66
C THR A 73 -7.07 -3.52 -14.71
N ARG A 74 -6.10 -3.59 -13.79
CA ARG A 74 -5.86 -2.53 -12.80
C ARG A 74 -5.39 -1.25 -13.49
N VAL A 75 -6.19 -0.19 -13.39
CA VAL A 75 -5.83 1.13 -13.90
C VAL A 75 -5.17 1.94 -12.78
N TYR A 76 -4.04 2.56 -13.08
CA TYR A 76 -3.43 3.52 -12.18
C TYR A 76 -4.31 4.77 -12.11
N ALA A 77 -4.89 5.02 -10.94
CA ALA A 77 -5.59 6.26 -10.65
C ALA A 77 -4.63 7.16 -9.84
N PRO A 78 -4.10 8.26 -10.40
CA PRO A 78 -3.26 9.16 -9.64
C PRO A 78 -4.08 9.77 -8.50
N PRO A 79 -3.57 9.75 -7.26
CA PRO A 79 -4.26 10.37 -6.15
C PRO A 79 -4.31 11.88 -6.28
N SER A 80 -5.43 12.47 -5.84
CA SER A 80 -5.56 13.92 -5.74
C SER A 80 -5.04 14.39 -4.39
N LEU A 81 -3.83 14.98 -4.40
CA LEU A 81 -3.28 15.69 -3.24
C LEU A 81 -3.94 17.07 -3.16
N VAL A 82 -5.12 17.15 -2.52
CA VAL A 82 -5.67 18.44 -2.08
C VAL A 82 -5.05 18.75 -0.72
N LEU A 83 -4.04 19.61 -0.71
CA LEU A 83 -3.35 20.12 0.48
C LEU A 83 -4.11 21.30 1.09
#